data_AF-A0A9N8KS82-F1
#
_entry.id   AF-A0A9N8KS82-F1
#
_cell.length_a   1.000
_cell.length_b   1.000
_cell.length_c   1.000
_cell.angle_alpha   90.00
_cell.angle_beta   90.00
_cell.angle_gamma   90.00
#
_symmetry.space_group_name_H-M   'P 1'
#
loop_
_entity.id
_entity.type
_entity.pdbx_description
1 polymer ?
#
loop_
_entity_poly.entity_id
_entity_poly.type
_entity_poly.pdbx_seq_one_letter_code
_entity_poly.pdbx_strand_id
1 'polypeptide(L)'
;MPQRTYSKTFTPLESNPEIFTSLSHSLGLCTSLIFHEVYSLDEQCFDGRVLAYTLAFPTSDTYDDERAAQKPGLRRNVEDGISEGQVKQEQEEEEEEEE
;
A
#
# COMPACT_ATOMS: atom_id res chain seq x y z
N MET A 1 -6.36 -9.18 -36.86
CA MET A 1 -7.17 -9.39 -35.64
C MET A 1 -6.64 -8.48 -34.56
N PRO A 2 -7.39 -7.49 -34.04
CA PRO A 2 -6.91 -6.68 -32.92
C PRO A 2 -6.81 -7.55 -31.67
N GLN A 3 -5.66 -7.54 -30.99
CA GLN A 3 -5.50 -8.24 -29.72
C GLN A 3 -6.31 -7.51 -28.64
N ARG A 4 -7.20 -8.24 -27.95
CA ARG A 4 -7.89 -7.71 -26.76
C ARG A 4 -6.92 -7.72 -25.60
N THR A 5 -6.45 -6.54 -25.20
CA THR A 5 -5.72 -6.36 -23.94
C THR A 5 -6.71 -6.54 -22.79
N TYR A 6 -6.64 -7.67 -22.08
CA TYR A 6 -7.38 -7.85 -20.84
C TYR A 6 -6.65 -7.13 -19.72
N SER A 7 -7.26 -6.09 -19.17
CA SER A 7 -6.79 -5.49 -17.91
C SER A 7 -7.16 -6.42 -16.76
N LYS A 8 -6.20 -6.69 -15.85
CA LYS A 8 -6.47 -7.48 -14.65
C LYS A 8 -7.29 -6.63 -13.70
N THR A 9 -8.59 -6.92 -13.62
CA THR A 9 -9.53 -6.23 -12.73
C THR A 9 -9.99 -7.19 -11.64
N PHE A 10 -10.12 -6.67 -10.42
CA PHE A 10 -10.68 -7.39 -9.29
C PHE A 10 -12.03 -6.78 -8.90
N THR A 11 -12.90 -7.59 -8.30
CA THR A 11 -14.15 -7.10 -7.72
C THR A 11 -13.82 -6.20 -6.54
N PRO A 12 -14.40 -4.98 -6.47
CA PRO A 12 -14.18 -4.10 -5.33
C PRO A 12 -14.70 -4.78 -4.06
N LEU A 13 -13.90 -4.69 -3.00
CA LEU A 13 -14.23 -5.28 -1.71
C LEU A 13 -15.12 -4.32 -0.93
N GLU A 14 -16.23 -4.83 -0.40
CA GLU A 14 -17.10 -4.08 0.49
C GLU A 14 -16.37 -3.80 1.81
N SER A 15 -16.46 -2.57 2.29
CA SER A 15 -15.86 -2.14 3.57
C SER A 15 -16.70 -2.64 4.74
N ASN A 16 -16.69 -3.94 4.98
CA ASN A 16 -17.40 -4.60 6.06
C ASN A 16 -16.41 -5.43 6.92
N PRO A 17 -16.42 -5.29 8.25
CA PRO A 17 -15.46 -5.96 9.14
C PRO A 17 -15.55 -7.49 9.11
N GLU A 18 -16.73 -8.07 8.88
CA GLU A 18 -16.91 -9.52 8.80
C GLU A 18 -16.20 -10.09 7.56
N ILE A 19 -16.34 -9.38 6.42
CA ILE A 19 -15.69 -9.73 5.17
C ILE A 19 -14.16 -9.61 5.31
N PHE A 20 -13.67 -8.51 5.90
CA PHE A 20 -12.23 -8.33 6.13
C PHE A 20 -11.66 -9.38 7.07
N THR A 21 -12.38 -9.75 8.13
CA THR A 21 -11.93 -10.78 9.08
C THR A 21 -11.85 -12.15 8.41
N SER A 22 -12.92 -12.56 7.70
CA SER A 22 -12.96 -13.83 6.96
C SER A 22 -11.88 -13.92 5.89
N LEU A 23 -11.70 -12.85 5.10
CA LEU A 23 -10.66 -12.77 4.08
C LEU A 23 -9.26 -12.85 4.71
N SER A 24 -9.03 -12.11 5.79
CA SER A 24 -7.75 -12.10 6.50
C SER A 24 -7.35 -13.48 7.00
N HIS A 25 -8.29 -14.19 7.65
CA HIS A 25 -8.03 -15.57 8.11
C HIS A 25 -7.82 -16.52 6.93
N SER A 26 -8.54 -16.34 5.82
CA SER A 26 -8.33 -17.11 4.59
C SER A 26 -6.95 -16.89 3.96
N LEU A 27 -6.37 -15.71 4.15
CA LEU A 27 -5.01 -15.36 3.72
C LEU A 27 -3.93 -15.84 4.70
N GLY A 28 -4.30 -16.44 5.83
CA GLY A 28 -3.37 -17.00 6.83
C GLY A 28 -3.04 -16.08 8.01
N LEU A 29 -3.80 -15.00 8.22
CA LEU A 29 -3.67 -14.21 9.46
C LEU A 29 -4.15 -15.00 10.69
N CYS A 30 -3.58 -14.66 11.85
CA CYS A 30 -3.95 -15.27 13.12
C CYS A 30 -5.42 -15.03 13.46
N THR A 31 -6.11 -16.06 13.97
CA THR A 31 -7.53 -15.98 14.37
C THR A 31 -7.80 -15.05 15.55
N SER A 32 -6.77 -14.64 16.28
CA SER A 32 -6.87 -13.63 17.34
C SER A 32 -6.99 -12.20 16.81
N LEU A 33 -6.71 -11.98 15.53
CA LEU A 33 -6.86 -10.67 14.89
C LEU A 33 -8.22 -10.60 14.23
N ILE A 34 -8.97 -9.55 14.57
CA ILE A 34 -10.32 -9.32 14.06
C ILE A 34 -10.46 -7.86 13.67
N PHE A 35 -11.24 -7.61 12.63
CA PHE A 35 -11.63 -6.26 12.23
C PHE A 35 -12.89 -5.87 12.98
N HIS A 36 -12.93 -4.63 13.44
CA HIS A 36 -14.09 -4.05 14.11
C HIS A 36 -14.54 -2.78 13.39
N GLU A 37 -15.85 -2.54 13.45
CA GLU A 37 -16.45 -1.31 12.98
C GLU A 37 -16.08 -0.15 13.92
N VAL A 38 -15.76 1.01 13.34
CA VAL A 38 -15.44 2.22 14.09
C VAL A 38 -16.47 3.29 13.75
N TYR A 39 -17.34 3.62 14.71
CA TYR A 39 -18.43 4.58 14.51
C TYR A 39 -18.00 6.04 14.71
N SER A 40 -16.94 6.28 15.49
CA SER A 40 -16.41 7.62 15.75
C SER A 40 -14.89 7.57 15.90
N LEU A 41 -14.23 8.64 15.47
CA LEU A 41 -12.79 8.83 15.61
C LEU A 41 -12.42 9.70 16.82
N ASP A 42 -13.40 10.35 17.45
CA ASP A 42 -13.16 11.34 18.52
C ASP A 42 -12.98 10.70 19.90
N GLU A 43 -13.64 9.57 20.15
CA GLU A 43 -13.58 8.86 21.43
C GLU A 43 -12.76 7.58 21.31
N GLN A 44 -12.17 7.14 22.43
CA GLN A 44 -11.40 5.91 22.50
C GLN A 44 -12.36 4.72 22.33
N CYS A 45 -12.66 4.36 21.08
CA CYS A 45 -13.71 3.39 20.73
C CYS A 45 -13.36 1.95 21.13
N PHE A 46 -12.10 1.70 21.53
CA PHE A 46 -11.60 0.36 21.86
C PHE A 46 -10.71 0.38 23.10
N ASP A 47 -11.01 -0.51 24.03
CA ASP A 47 -10.22 -0.75 25.25
C ASP A 47 -8.99 -1.65 25.01
N GLY A 48 -8.77 -2.10 23.77
CA GLY A 48 -7.72 -3.04 23.37
C GLY A 48 -6.60 -2.41 22.55
N ARG A 49 -5.58 -3.22 22.22
CA ARG A 49 -4.52 -2.83 21.29
C ARG A 49 -5.05 -2.80 19.86
N VAL A 50 -5.03 -1.63 19.23
CA VAL A 50 -5.32 -1.46 17.80
C VAL A 50 -4.01 -1.49 17.00
N LEU A 51 -3.96 -2.28 15.93
CA LEU A 51 -2.76 -2.39 15.09
C LEU A 51 -2.80 -1.46 13.87
N ALA A 52 -3.99 -1.27 13.28
CA ALA A 52 -4.17 -0.47 12.08
C ALA A 52 -5.61 0.05 11.97
N TYR A 53 -5.77 1.16 11.24
CA TYR A 53 -7.06 1.68 10.81
C TYR A 53 -7.16 1.57 9.29
N THR A 54 -8.32 1.11 8.81
CA THR A 54 -8.62 1.04 7.38
C THR A 54 -9.71 2.08 7.09
N LEU A 55 -9.40 3.05 6.23
CA LEU A 55 -10.30 4.14 5.87
C LEU A 55 -10.51 4.14 4.37
N ALA A 56 -11.77 4.07 3.94
CA ALA A 56 -12.16 4.23 2.55
C ALA A 56 -12.68 5.66 2.34
N PHE A 57 -11.96 6.45 1.56
CA PHE A 57 -12.39 7.79 1.16
C PHE A 57 -12.78 7.80 -0.32
N PRO A 58 -13.77 8.61 -0.71
CA PRO A 58 -14.01 8.88 -2.12
C PRO A 58 -12.79 9.58 -2.72
N THR A 59 -12.36 9.15 -3.91
CA THR A 59 -11.32 9.82 -4.68
C THR A 59 -11.96 10.92 -5.52
N SER A 60 -11.63 12.18 -5.23
CA SER A 60 -11.92 13.32 -6.12
C SER A 60 -10.63 13.79 -6.78
N ASP A 61 -10.74 14.43 -7.95
CA ASP A 61 -9.56 14.94 -8.67
C ASP A 61 -8.68 15.83 -7.77
N THR A 62 -9.32 16.70 -6.97
CA THR A 62 -8.63 17.54 -5.99
C THR A 62 -7.95 16.76 -4.87
N TYR A 63 -8.57 15.69 -4.35
CA TYR A 63 -8.00 14.85 -3.30
C TYR A 63 -6.76 14.13 -3.81
N ASP A 64 -6.82 13.61 -5.04
CA ASP A 64 -5.72 12.88 -5.65
C ASP A 64 -4.53 13.80 -5.97
N ASP A 65 -4.80 15.02 -6.45
CA ASP A 65 -3.78 16.04 -6.70
C ASP A 65 -3.06 16.45 -5.40
N GLU A 66 -3.83 16.72 -4.33
CA GLU A 66 -3.28 17.06 -3.01
C GLU A 66 -2.47 15.89 -2.40
N ARG A 67 -2.95 14.65 -2.55
CA ARG A 67 -2.23 13.44 -2.14
C ARG A 67 -0.93 13.25 -2.90
N ALA A 68 -0.93 13.49 -4.21
CA ALA A 68 0.25 13.35 -5.07
C ALA A 68 1.34 14.37 -4.69
N ALA A 69 0.95 15.61 -4.40
CA ALA A 69 1.86 16.66 -3.95
C ALA A 69 2.47 16.39 -2.56
N GLN A 70 1.74 15.69 -1.68
CA GLN A 70 2.17 15.46 -0.30
C GLN A 70 3.23 14.38 -0.11
N LYS A 71 3.46 13.44 -1.06
CA LYS A 71 4.29 12.21 -0.89
C LYS A 71 5.57 12.41 -0.03
N PRO A 72 5.54 12.12 1.29
CA PRO A 72 6.75 11.86 2.05
C PRO A 72 7.09 10.38 1.81
N GLY A 73 8.34 10.06 1.51
CA GLY A 73 8.77 8.72 1.06
C GLY A 73 8.23 7.56 1.91
N LEU A 74 7.14 6.94 1.45
CA LEU A 74 6.65 5.68 2.00
C LEU A 74 7.65 4.60 1.57
N ARG A 75 8.49 4.17 2.52
CA ARG A 75 9.43 3.06 2.31
C ARG A 75 8.62 1.81 1.98
N ARG A 76 8.68 1.41 0.71
CA ARG A 76 8.17 0.11 0.26
C ARG A 76 9.06 -0.96 0.90
N ASN A 77 8.58 -1.65 1.92
CA ASN A 77 9.21 -2.89 2.39
C ASN A 77 8.98 -3.93 1.29
N VAL A 78 9.91 -4.00 0.35
CA VAL A 78 10.05 -5.14 -0.54
C VAL A 78 10.85 -6.15 0.25
N GLU A 79 10.17 -7.10 0.89
CA GLU A 79 10.84 -8.31 1.34
C GLU A 79 10.93 -9.27 0.14
N ASP A 80 12.14 -9.78 -0.02
CA ASP A 80 12.73 -10.29 -1.25
C ASP A 80 12.03 -11.52 -1.87
N GLY A 81 11.86 -11.44 -3.19
CA GLY A 81 11.73 -12.59 -4.07
C GLY A 81 12.86 -12.58 -5.10
N ILE A 82 14.00 -13.13 -4.72
CA ILE A 82 15.04 -13.78 -5.57
C ILE A 82 15.61 -12.95 -6.74
N SER A 83 16.82 -12.44 -6.49
CA SER A 83 17.93 -12.05 -7.38
C SER A 83 17.75 -12.07 -8.91
N GLU A 84 18.06 -10.93 -9.55
CA GLU A 84 19.12 -10.88 -10.55
C GLU A 84 20.01 -9.65 -10.28
N GLY A 85 21.31 -9.89 -10.14
CA GLY A 85 22.28 -8.86 -9.84
C GLY A 85 22.50 -7.94 -11.03
N GLN A 86 22.50 -6.63 -10.78
CA GLN A 86 23.18 -5.69 -11.64
C GLN A 86 24.13 -4.84 -10.79
N VAL A 87 25.41 -5.12 -11.00
CA VAL A 87 26.56 -4.39 -10.51
C VAL A 87 26.47 -2.95 -11.03
N LYS A 88 26.49 -1.99 -10.12
CA LYS A 88 26.80 -0.58 -10.43
C LYS A 88 28.20 -0.50 -11.03
N GLN A 89 28.36 0.14 -12.18
CA GLN A 89 29.60 0.81 -12.52
C GLN A 89 29.37 2.30 -12.28
N GLU A 90 29.91 2.78 -11.17
CA GLU A 90 30.29 4.17 -11.00
C GLU A 90 31.58 4.36 -11.82
N GLN A 91 31.56 5.25 -12.82
CA GLN A 91 32.78 5.79 -13.42
C GLN A 91 32.83 7.26 -13.03
N GLU A 92 33.89 7.59 -12.29
CA GLU A 92 34.40 8.92 -12.02
C GLU A 92 34.82 9.55 -13.36
N GLU A 93 34.27 10.72 -13.68
CA GLU A 93 34.91 11.69 -14.55
C GLU A 93 35.46 12.80 -13.64
N GLU A 94 36.73 12.64 -13.23
CA GLU A 94 37.62 13.77 -13.01
C GLU A 94 38.33 14.00 -14.34
N GLU A 95 37.95 15.03 -15.09
CA GLU A 95 38.83 15.63 -16.09
C GLU A 95 39.43 16.92 -15.53
N GLU A 96 40.75 16.86 -15.40
CA GLU A 96 41.66 17.99 -15.28
C GLU A 96 41.45 18.95 -16.46
N GLU A 97 41.23 20.24 -16.18
CA GLU A 97 41.62 21.31 -17.10
C GLU A 97 42.72 22.13 -16.41
N GLU A 98 43.96 21.76 -16.70
CA GLU A 98 45.13 22.64 -16.66
C GLU A 98 45.62 22.81 -18.11
N GLU A 99 45.30 23.94 -18.73
CA GLU A 99 46.23 24.67 -19.64
C GLU A 99 45.83 26.15 -19.78
#